data_AF-F4ZBV8-F1
#
_entry.id   AF-F4ZBV8-F1
#
_cell.length_a   1.000
_cell.length_b   1.000
_cell.length_c   1.000
_cell.angle_alpha   90.00
_cell.angle_beta   90.00
_cell.angle_gamma   90.00
#
_symmetry.space_group_name_H-M   'P 1'
#
loop_
_entity.id
_entity.type
_entity.pdbx_description
1 polymer ?
#
loop_
_entity_poly.entity_id
_entity_poly.type
_entity_poly.pdbx_seq_one_letter_code
_entity_poly.pdbx_strand_id
1 'polypeptide(L)'
;NLPHPEAVFEIGYFKRKPQAFYMLAKELFPGNFKPTPTHHFMNLLHQKGLLLRCFTQNIDSLEAQAGLPKDLVVAAHGNFDSAHCIKCRKEHTLEHVRKAVDKGKGEPAHCTRCGGLVKPDIVFFGENLPERFFERLKDLQQADLLIILGTSLVVQPFASLIDRVSSR
;
A
#
# COMPACT_ATOMS: atom_id res chain seq x y z
N ASN A 1 10.64 15.43 -17.38
CA ASN A 1 9.24 15.19 -17.78
C ASN A 1 8.91 13.72 -17.58
N LEU A 2 7.81 13.44 -16.87
CA LEU A 2 7.21 12.11 -16.77
C LEU A 2 6.44 11.83 -18.06
N PRO A 3 6.40 10.57 -18.56
CA PRO A 3 5.59 10.23 -19.73
C PRO A 3 4.08 10.32 -19.43
N HIS A 4 3.69 9.97 -18.20
CA HIS A 4 2.34 10.06 -17.63
C HIS A 4 2.44 10.06 -16.08
N PRO A 5 1.42 10.53 -15.35
CA PRO A 5 1.48 10.67 -13.88
C PRO A 5 1.84 9.37 -13.14
N GLU A 6 1.30 8.24 -13.59
CA GLU A 6 1.43 6.93 -12.94
C GLU A 6 2.82 6.30 -13.14
N ALA A 7 3.62 6.80 -14.08
CA ALA A 7 4.94 6.27 -14.40
C ALA A 7 5.88 6.25 -13.18
N VAL A 8 5.68 7.15 -12.21
CA VAL A 8 6.45 7.18 -10.96
C VAL A 8 6.26 5.91 -10.12
N PHE A 9 5.11 5.25 -10.29
CA PHE A 9 4.75 4.00 -9.63
C PHE A 9 4.94 2.78 -10.54
N GLU A 10 5.70 2.87 -11.64
CA GLU A 10 6.07 1.71 -12.44
C GLU A 10 7.44 1.16 -12.03
N ILE A 11 7.54 -0.15 -11.78
CA ILE A 11 8.81 -0.74 -11.32
C ILE A 11 9.93 -0.61 -12.36
N GLY A 12 9.59 -0.66 -13.65
CA GLY A 12 10.52 -0.45 -14.74
C GLY A 12 11.03 1.00 -14.79
N TYR A 13 10.15 1.98 -14.58
CA TYR A 13 10.54 3.38 -14.54
C TYR A 13 11.38 3.68 -13.29
N PHE A 14 11.01 3.16 -12.12
CA PHE A 14 11.77 3.30 -10.88
C PHE A 14 13.21 2.79 -11.01
N LYS A 15 13.42 1.64 -11.67
CA LYS A 15 14.77 1.10 -11.92
C LYS A 15 15.61 2.02 -12.80
N ARG A 16 15.01 2.71 -13.77
CA ARG A 16 15.72 3.59 -14.73
C ARG A 16 15.91 5.02 -14.22
N LYS A 17 14.90 5.57 -13.53
CA LYS A 17 14.84 6.97 -13.06
C LYS A 17 14.24 7.04 -11.64
N PRO A 18 14.91 6.48 -10.62
CA PRO A 18 14.39 6.42 -9.26
C PRO A 18 14.16 7.82 -8.66
N GLN A 19 14.90 8.83 -9.12
CA GLN A 19 14.86 10.19 -8.60
C GLN A 19 13.44 10.78 -8.64
N ALA A 20 12.65 10.45 -9.66
CA ALA A 20 11.28 10.94 -9.80
C ALA A 20 10.39 10.51 -8.62
N PHE A 21 10.50 9.25 -8.19
CA PHE A 21 9.79 8.78 -7.00
C PHE A 21 10.27 9.50 -5.76
N TYR A 22 11.59 9.61 -5.55
CA TYR A 22 12.14 10.25 -4.35
C TYR A 22 11.84 11.75 -4.25
N MET A 23 11.60 12.44 -5.36
CA MET A 23 11.12 13.83 -5.37
C MET A 23 9.65 13.94 -4.98
N LEU A 24 8.80 12.99 -5.40
CA LEU A 24 7.36 12.98 -5.11
C LEU A 24 7.04 12.36 -3.74
N ALA A 25 7.84 11.39 -3.30
CA ALA A 25 7.53 10.51 -2.18
C ALA A 25 7.28 11.28 -0.88
N LYS A 26 7.86 12.47 -0.72
CA LYS A 26 7.66 13.33 0.45
C LYS A 26 6.18 13.61 0.73
N GLU A 27 5.38 13.79 -0.32
CA GLU A 27 3.94 14.04 -0.21
C GLU A 27 3.15 12.78 0.15
N LEU A 28 3.72 11.60 -0.15
CA LEU A 28 3.09 10.29 0.04
C LEU A 28 3.36 9.68 1.41
N PHE A 29 4.40 10.14 2.15
CA PHE A 29 4.71 9.57 3.45
C PHE A 29 3.56 9.76 4.45
N PRO A 30 3.25 8.75 5.27
CA PRO A 30 2.25 8.86 6.32
C PRO A 30 2.53 10.00 7.29
N GLY A 31 1.47 10.60 7.82
CA GLY A 31 1.51 11.66 8.84
C GLY A 31 1.11 13.05 8.34
N ASN A 32 0.94 13.23 7.03
CA ASN A 32 0.48 14.49 6.44
C ASN A 32 -1.06 14.62 6.40
N PHE A 33 -1.77 13.50 6.57
CA PHE A 33 -3.22 13.43 6.45
C PHE A 33 -3.86 12.82 7.70
N LYS A 34 -5.13 13.16 7.93
CA LYS A 34 -5.92 12.60 9.03
C LYS A 34 -6.97 11.64 8.47
N PRO A 35 -7.34 10.59 9.23
CA PRO A 35 -8.44 9.72 8.84
C PRO A 35 -9.75 10.48 8.65
N THR A 36 -10.57 10.02 7.71
CA THR A 36 -11.91 10.56 7.42
C THR A 36 -12.98 9.86 8.28
N PRO A 37 -14.23 10.36 8.32
CA PRO A 37 -15.35 9.64 8.95
C PRO A 37 -15.52 8.21 8.43
N THR A 38 -15.22 7.94 7.16
CA THR A 38 -15.24 6.58 6.57
C THR A 38 -14.25 5.64 7.24
N HIS A 39 -13.06 6.12 7.56
CA HIS A 39 -12.06 5.32 8.28
C HIS A 39 -12.52 5.02 9.71
N HIS A 40 -13.08 6.02 10.40
CA HIS A 40 -13.64 5.82 11.73
C HIS A 40 -14.87 4.91 11.72
N PHE A 41 -15.69 4.93 10.66
CA PHE A 41 -16.80 4.00 10.48
C PHE A 41 -16.31 2.54 10.40
N MET A 42 -15.23 2.26 9.67
CA MET A 42 -14.64 0.92 9.65
C MET A 42 -14.15 0.49 11.04
N ASN A 43 -13.49 1.38 11.80
CA ASN A 43 -13.09 1.07 13.16
C ASN A 43 -14.30 0.85 14.09
N LEU A 44 -15.39 1.61 13.92
CA LEU A 44 -16.62 1.42 14.68
C LEU A 44 -17.25 0.04 14.43
N LEU A 45 -17.27 -0.43 13.17
CA LEU A 45 -17.72 -1.79 12.84
C LEU A 45 -16.85 -2.84 13.53
N HIS A 46 -15.53 -2.64 13.56
CA HIS A 46 -14.61 -3.51 14.30
C HIS A 46 -14.93 -3.52 15.81
N GLN A 47 -15.07 -2.35 16.44
CA GLN A 47 -15.39 -2.23 17.87
C GLN A 47 -16.72 -2.90 18.25
N LYS A 48 -17.65 -2.99 17.30
CA LYS A 48 -18.92 -3.70 17.47
C LYS A 48 -18.86 -5.20 17.16
N GLY A 49 -17.70 -5.72 16.76
CA GLY A 49 -17.52 -7.13 16.40
C GLY A 49 -18.12 -7.52 15.04
N LEU A 50 -18.38 -6.54 14.17
CA LEU A 50 -19.06 -6.75 12.88
C LEU A 50 -18.10 -6.79 11.69
N LEU A 51 -16.88 -6.27 11.83
CA LEU A 51 -15.92 -6.22 10.73
C LEU A 51 -15.08 -7.50 10.67
N LEU A 52 -15.24 -8.27 9.59
CA LEU A 52 -14.41 -9.44 9.31
C LEU A 52 -13.02 -9.08 8.76
N ARG A 53 -12.98 -8.21 7.74
CA ARG A 53 -11.73 -7.75 7.11
C ARG A 53 -11.94 -6.44 6.36
N CYS A 54 -10.92 -5.59 6.34
CA CYS A 54 -10.83 -4.41 5.51
C CYS A 54 -9.79 -4.65 4.39
N PHE A 55 -10.24 -4.78 3.15
CA PHE A 55 -9.37 -4.75 1.98
C PHE A 55 -9.27 -3.31 1.49
N THR A 56 -8.05 -2.79 1.31
CA THR A 56 -7.82 -1.41 0.85
C THR A 56 -6.85 -1.37 -0.33
N GLN A 57 -7.12 -0.48 -1.28
CA GLN A 57 -6.21 -0.13 -2.38
C GLN A 57 -5.32 1.06 -2.02
N ASN A 58 -5.62 1.74 -0.92
CA ASN A 58 -4.87 2.91 -0.44
C ASN A 58 -3.51 2.47 0.12
N ILE A 59 -2.54 3.37 0.04
CA ILE A 59 -1.18 3.18 0.56
C ILE A 59 -0.86 4.09 1.75
N ASP A 60 -1.79 4.99 2.11
CA ASP A 60 -1.61 6.06 3.12
C ASP A 60 -1.65 5.59 4.58
N SER A 61 -2.06 4.33 4.82
CA SER A 61 -2.21 3.71 6.12
C SER A 61 -3.18 4.42 7.08
N LEU A 62 -4.16 5.18 6.55
CA LEU A 62 -5.12 5.91 7.37
C LEU A 62 -6.09 4.99 8.13
N GLU A 63 -6.31 3.75 7.68
CA GLU A 63 -7.12 2.76 8.38
C GLU A 63 -6.53 2.44 9.76
N ALA A 64 -5.21 2.19 9.81
CA ALA A 64 -4.50 1.92 11.07
C ALA A 64 -4.48 3.17 11.97
N GLN A 65 -4.29 4.36 11.38
CA GLN A 65 -4.34 5.62 12.13
C GLN A 65 -5.73 5.91 12.71
N ALA A 66 -6.80 5.41 12.09
CA ALA A 66 -8.17 5.51 12.61
C ALA A 66 -8.44 4.56 13.79
N GLY A 67 -7.48 3.71 14.15
CA GLY A 67 -7.53 2.75 15.24
C GLY A 67 -7.93 1.33 14.82
N LEU A 68 -8.05 1.05 13.51
CA LEU A 68 -8.33 -0.31 13.05
C LEU A 68 -7.07 -1.19 13.23
N PRO A 69 -7.17 -2.37 13.89
CA PRO A 69 -6.03 -3.27 14.05
C PRO A 69 -5.41 -3.65 12.71
N LYS A 70 -4.07 -3.60 12.63
CA LYS A 70 -3.33 -3.88 11.38
C LYS A 70 -3.59 -5.28 10.84
N ASP A 71 -3.88 -6.25 11.69
CA ASP A 71 -4.22 -7.59 11.25
C ASP A 71 -5.58 -7.63 10.51
N LEU A 72 -6.52 -6.74 10.80
CA LEU A 72 -7.77 -6.61 10.05
C LEU A 72 -7.62 -5.90 8.70
N VAL A 73 -6.49 -5.25 8.45
CA VAL A 73 -6.21 -4.55 7.20
C VAL A 73 -5.46 -5.46 6.22
N VAL A 74 -5.93 -5.47 4.98
CA VAL A 74 -5.26 -6.08 3.82
C VAL A 74 -4.97 -4.96 2.82
N ALA A 75 -3.77 -4.40 2.92
CA ALA A 75 -3.28 -3.38 1.99
C ALA A 75 -2.88 -4.04 0.66
N ALA A 76 -3.81 -4.07 -0.29
CA ALA A 76 -3.64 -4.79 -1.55
C ALA A 76 -2.48 -4.23 -2.38
N HIS A 77 -2.28 -2.92 -2.35
CA HIS A 77 -1.16 -2.26 -3.00
C HIS A 77 0.00 -1.99 -2.03
N GLY A 78 0.08 -2.75 -0.94
CA GLY A 78 1.06 -2.52 0.11
C GLY A 78 0.85 -1.17 0.79
N ASN A 79 1.81 -0.74 1.59
CA ASN A 79 1.75 0.51 2.34
C ASN A 79 3.15 0.96 2.75
N PHE A 80 3.23 2.10 3.43
CA PHE A 80 4.48 2.58 4.01
C PHE A 80 4.69 2.01 5.42
N ASP A 81 4.59 0.70 5.63
CA ASP A 81 4.97 0.06 6.92
C ASP A 81 6.43 -0.42 6.93
N SER A 82 6.97 -0.81 5.79
CA SER A 82 8.34 -1.31 5.65
C SER A 82 8.95 -0.91 4.30
N ALA A 83 10.25 -1.17 4.14
CA ALA A 83 10.96 -0.93 2.89
C ALA A 83 11.97 -2.05 2.60
N HIS A 84 12.13 -2.43 1.33
CA HIS A 84 13.05 -3.49 0.93
C HIS A 84 13.95 -3.09 -0.22
N CYS A 85 15.13 -3.68 -0.26
CA CYS A 85 15.98 -3.64 -1.44
C CYS A 85 15.32 -4.39 -2.60
N ILE A 86 15.21 -3.74 -3.76
CA ILE A 86 14.60 -4.35 -4.95
C ILE A 86 15.44 -5.47 -5.58
N LYS A 87 16.69 -5.66 -5.13
CA LYS A 87 17.62 -6.69 -5.63
C LYS A 87 17.76 -7.86 -4.67
N CYS A 88 18.17 -7.60 -3.43
CA CYS A 88 18.46 -8.67 -2.47
C CYS A 88 17.36 -8.89 -1.42
N ARG A 89 16.25 -8.15 -1.48
CA ARG A 89 15.12 -8.22 -0.54
C ARG A 89 15.52 -8.03 0.92
N LYS A 90 16.68 -7.42 1.20
CA LYS A 90 17.03 -7.00 2.57
C LYS A 90 16.06 -5.91 3.01
N GLU A 91 15.49 -6.09 4.20
CA GLU A 91 14.64 -5.10 4.86
C GLU A 91 15.44 -3.87 5.30
N HIS A 92 14.80 -2.72 5.22
CA HIS A 92 15.28 -1.41 5.63
C HIS A 92 14.15 -0.68 6.37
N THR A 93 14.53 0.16 7.33
CA THR A 93 13.55 1.00 8.02
C THR A 93 12.98 2.06 7.08
N LEU A 94 11.74 2.48 7.30
CA LEU A 94 11.16 3.61 6.57
C LEU A 94 11.98 4.88 6.78
N GLU A 95 12.57 5.05 7.96
CA GLU A 95 13.44 6.19 8.26
C GLU A 95 14.67 6.24 7.34
N HIS A 96 15.20 5.08 6.91
CA HIS A 96 16.27 5.02 5.91
C HIS A 96 15.83 5.60 4.56
N VAL A 97 14.60 5.30 4.13
CA VAL A 97 14.03 5.86 2.90
C VAL A 97 13.68 7.34 3.09
N ARG A 98 13.07 7.69 4.22
CA ARG A 98 12.65 9.05 4.56
C ARG A 98 13.82 10.02 4.55
N LYS A 99 14.98 9.63 5.11
CA LYS A 99 16.21 10.44 5.03
C LYS A 99 16.65 10.75 3.61
N ALA A 100 16.49 9.80 2.67
CA ALA A 100 16.82 10.03 1.27
C ALA A 100 15.83 10.99 0.60
N VAL A 101 14.55 10.88 0.95
CA VAL A 101 13.45 11.73 0.47
C VAL A 101 13.59 13.16 0.99
N ASP A 102 13.86 13.32 2.29
CA ASP A 102 13.95 14.62 2.97
C ASP A 102 15.16 15.45 2.53
N LYS A 103 16.21 14.82 1.98
CA LYS A 103 17.31 15.55 1.31
C LYS A 103 16.82 16.40 0.14
N GLY A 104 15.68 16.07 -0.47
CA GLY A 104 15.01 16.85 -1.51
C GLY A 104 15.75 16.94 -2.85
N LYS A 105 16.87 16.23 -3.02
CA LYS A 105 17.68 16.22 -4.25
C LYS A 105 17.36 15.07 -5.20
N GLY A 106 16.36 14.25 -4.86
CA GLY A 106 16.02 13.03 -5.61
C GLY A 106 17.07 11.91 -5.49
N GLU A 107 18.02 12.01 -4.55
CA GLU A 107 18.99 10.93 -4.29
C GLU A 107 18.27 9.73 -3.67
N PRO A 108 18.29 8.54 -4.30
CA PRO A 108 17.57 7.39 -3.78
C PRO A 108 18.28 6.74 -2.59
N ALA A 109 17.51 6.04 -1.75
CA ALA A 109 18.09 5.21 -0.70
C ALA A 109 18.71 3.94 -1.31
N HIS A 110 19.93 3.62 -0.86
CA HIS A 110 20.68 2.45 -1.30
C HIS A 110 20.76 1.39 -0.20
N CYS A 111 20.80 0.13 -0.62
CA CYS A 111 20.86 -1.02 0.25
C CYS A 111 22.26 -1.15 0.87
N THR A 112 22.30 -1.26 2.20
CA THR A 112 23.53 -1.44 2.97
C THR A 112 24.25 -2.77 2.74
N ARG A 113 23.61 -3.74 2.06
CA ARG A 113 24.20 -5.04 1.74
C ARG A 113 24.76 -5.13 0.31
N CYS A 114 24.03 -4.60 -0.68
CA CYS A 114 24.38 -4.82 -2.10
C CYS A 114 24.39 -3.56 -2.96
N GLY A 115 24.19 -2.37 -2.37
CA GLY A 115 24.15 -1.09 -3.09
C GLY A 115 22.92 -0.88 -3.99
N GLY A 116 22.03 -1.87 -4.11
CA GLY A 116 20.80 -1.75 -4.90
C GLY A 116 19.81 -0.74 -4.33
N LEU A 117 18.85 -0.30 -5.13
CA LEU A 117 17.81 0.65 -4.69
C LEU A 117 16.93 0.04 -3.59
N VAL A 118 16.60 0.86 -2.60
CA VAL A 118 15.59 0.55 -1.59
C VAL A 118 14.28 1.23 -2.02
N LYS A 119 13.15 0.56 -1.79
CA LYS A 119 11.81 1.08 -2.07
C LYS A 119 10.90 0.77 -0.88
N PRO A 120 9.99 1.68 -0.47
CA PRO A 120 8.88 1.31 0.41
C PRO A 120 8.09 0.13 -0.18
N ASP A 121 7.45 -0.66 0.68
CA ASP A 121 6.65 -1.82 0.26
C ASP A 121 5.26 -1.44 -0.22
N ILE A 122 5.21 -0.41 -1.07
CA ILE A 122 4.08 -0.06 -1.92
C ILE A 122 4.22 -0.81 -3.24
N VAL A 123 3.16 -1.43 -3.73
CA VAL A 123 3.16 -2.20 -4.97
C VAL A 123 3.20 -1.23 -6.14
N PHE A 124 4.23 -1.36 -6.97
CA PHE A 124 4.32 -0.63 -8.23
C PHE A 124 3.65 -1.42 -9.35
N PHE A 125 3.20 -0.74 -10.40
CA PHE A 125 2.76 -1.39 -11.63
C PHE A 125 3.87 -2.29 -12.17
N GLY A 126 3.48 -3.53 -12.48
CA GLY A 126 4.39 -4.62 -12.86
C GLY A 126 4.94 -5.44 -11.70
N GLU A 127 4.57 -5.14 -10.45
CA GLU A 127 4.84 -5.99 -9.29
C GLU A 127 3.62 -6.86 -8.93
N ASN A 128 3.87 -8.00 -8.28
CA ASN A 128 2.81 -8.82 -7.70
C ASN A 128 2.28 -8.16 -6.42
N LEU A 129 0.98 -8.35 -6.15
CA LEU A 129 0.38 -7.97 -4.87
C LEU A 129 1.00 -8.79 -3.71
N PRO A 130 0.93 -8.30 -2.46
CA PRO A 130 1.47 -9.01 -1.31
C PRO A 130 0.78 -10.35 -1.11
N GLU A 131 1.52 -11.36 -0.64
CA GLU A 131 1.00 -12.71 -0.37
C GLU A 131 -0.24 -12.69 0.54
N ARG A 132 -0.22 -11.82 1.56
CA ARG A 132 -1.34 -11.58 2.48
C ARG A 132 -2.66 -11.29 1.75
N PHE A 133 -2.62 -10.59 0.61
CA PHE A 133 -3.81 -10.33 -0.17
C PHE A 133 -4.48 -11.64 -0.61
N PHE A 134 -3.70 -12.56 -1.16
CA PHE A 134 -4.17 -13.85 -1.64
C PHE A 134 -4.58 -14.79 -0.50
N GLU A 135 -3.80 -14.82 0.59
CA GLU A 135 -4.11 -15.62 1.78
C GLU A 135 -5.46 -15.26 2.42
N ARG A 136 -5.86 -14.00 2.30
CA ARG A 136 -7.08 -13.46 2.92
C ARG A 136 -8.30 -13.54 2.01
N LEU A 137 -8.16 -13.94 0.75
CA LEU A 137 -9.31 -14.13 -0.16
C LEU A 137 -10.36 -15.09 0.40
N LYS A 138 -9.95 -16.05 1.24
CA LYS A 138 -10.86 -16.97 1.96
C LYS A 138 -11.82 -16.26 2.93
N ASP A 139 -11.50 -15.04 3.37
CA ASP A 139 -12.37 -14.26 4.25
C ASP A 139 -13.62 -13.78 3.48
N LEU A 140 -13.51 -13.57 2.16
CA LEU A 140 -14.65 -13.15 1.32
C LEU A 140 -15.75 -14.22 1.24
N GLN A 141 -15.39 -15.50 1.32
CA GLN A 141 -16.37 -16.59 1.33
C GLN A 141 -17.12 -16.72 2.66
N GLN A 142 -16.57 -16.14 3.73
CA GLN A 142 -17.18 -16.12 5.06
C GLN A 142 -18.03 -14.87 5.29
N ALA A 143 -17.86 -13.84 4.47
CA ALA A 143 -18.63 -12.60 4.56
C ALA A 143 -20.10 -12.83 4.23
N ASP A 144 -20.97 -12.27 5.06
CA ASP A 144 -22.42 -12.17 4.85
C ASP A 144 -22.83 -10.83 4.22
N LEU A 145 -21.96 -9.82 4.31
CA LEU A 145 -22.11 -8.51 3.70
C LEU A 145 -20.78 -8.00 3.14
N LEU A 146 -20.79 -7.55 1.88
CA LEU A 146 -19.68 -6.81 1.27
C LEU A 146 -20.06 -5.34 1.10
N ILE A 147 -19.26 -4.44 1.67
CA ILE A 147 -19.42 -2.99 1.50
C ILE A 147 -18.26 -2.48 0.65
N ILE A 148 -18.57 -1.75 -0.43
CA ILE A 148 -17.59 -1.18 -1.36
C ILE A 148 -17.65 0.35 -1.25
N LEU A 149 -16.54 0.98 -0.89
CA LEU A 149 -16.47 2.41 -0.62
C LEU A 149 -15.32 3.04 -1.40
N GLY A 150 -15.62 4.11 -2.16
CA GLY A 150 -14.59 5.00 -2.71
C GLY A 150 -13.62 4.37 -3.70
N THR A 151 -14.06 3.41 -4.52
CA THR A 151 -13.23 2.79 -5.58
C THR A 151 -14.03 2.65 -6.88
N SER A 152 -13.35 2.79 -8.01
CA SER A 152 -13.90 2.54 -9.34
C SER A 152 -13.88 1.05 -9.73
N LEU A 153 -13.18 0.20 -8.96
CA LEU A 153 -12.98 -1.22 -9.24
C LEU A 153 -12.46 -1.51 -10.66
N VAL A 154 -11.49 -0.73 -11.13
CA VAL A 154 -10.88 -0.94 -12.46
C VAL A 154 -9.58 -1.74 -12.42
N VAL A 155 -8.87 -1.75 -11.28
CA VAL A 155 -7.55 -2.36 -11.14
C VAL A 155 -7.68 -3.80 -10.62
N GLN A 156 -7.20 -4.75 -11.42
CA GLN A 156 -7.12 -6.16 -11.05
C GLN A 156 -5.86 -6.47 -10.22
N PRO A 157 -5.90 -7.48 -9.34
CA PRO A 157 -7.00 -8.41 -9.07
C PRO A 157 -8.06 -7.90 -8.07
N PHE A 158 -7.95 -6.66 -7.57
CA PHE A 158 -8.83 -6.12 -6.54
C PHE A 158 -10.28 -5.96 -7.04
N ALA A 159 -10.46 -5.56 -8.29
CA ALA A 159 -11.78 -5.41 -8.90
C ALA A 159 -12.63 -6.69 -8.84
N SER A 160 -12.01 -7.86 -9.03
CA SER A 160 -12.70 -9.16 -8.98
C SER A 160 -12.89 -9.74 -7.58
N LEU A 161 -12.71 -8.95 -6.51
CA LEU A 161 -13.09 -9.41 -5.16
C LEU A 161 -14.61 -9.58 -5.02
N ILE A 162 -15.40 -8.83 -5.80
CA ILE A 162 -16.86 -8.92 -5.79
C ILE A 162 -17.36 -10.31 -6.21
N ASP A 163 -16.62 -11.00 -7.07
CA ASP A 163 -16.97 -12.32 -7.60
C ASP A 163 -16.63 -13.47 -6.62
N ARG A 164 -16.00 -13.15 -5.48
CA ARG A 164 -15.53 -14.13 -4.49
C ARG A 164 -16.41 -14.26 -3.27
N VAL A 165 -17.42 -13.40 -3.15
CA VAL A 165 -18.41 -13.47 -2.06
C VAL A 165 -19.44 -14.54 -2.39
N SER A 166 -19.85 -15.31 -1.38
CA SER A 166 -20.86 -16.35 -1.58
C SER A 166 -22.23 -15.73 -1.84
N SER A 167 -22.93 -16.17 -2.89
CA SER A 167 -24.38 -15.98 -3.01
C SER A 167 -25.07 -16.97 -2.07
N ARG A 168 -25.21 -16.62 -0.79
CA ARG A 168 -26.10 -17.38 0.10
C ARG A 168 -27.53 -16.89 -0.08
#